data_AF-A0A956EAV4-F1
#
_entry.id   AF-A0A956EAV4-F1
#
_cell.length_a   1.000
_cell.length_b   1.000
_cell.length_c   1.000
_cell.angle_alpha   90.00
_cell.angle_beta   90.00
_cell.angle_gamma   90.00
#
_symmetry.space_group_name_H-M   'P 1'
#
loop_
_entity.id
_entity.type
_entity.pdbx_description
1 polymer ?
#
loop_
_entity_poly.entity_id
_entity_poly.type
_entity_poly.pdbx_seq_one_letter_code
_entity_poly.pdbx_strand_id
1 'polypeptide(L)'
;MSFRPTSTSTRGAAAAEARAAREPELVERAVAGELDAITELLRALGPLVARTARVILGPQHPDADDVIQQSFVALIRSLPQYRAESNLSTYTSRITTRTALAARRRERRRAEVHESYALAQPEQLVNPREEVASHVHALLDELVEEQAETLALRTVLGFSIDEIAEAMQVPRNTVKSRLRLAKAALRARLTDLEQPSSQRAGGAARCLDTTRDAGGEA
;
A
#
# COMPACT_ATOMS: atom_id res chain seq x y z
N MET A 1 -9.11 37.69 -10.44
CA MET A 1 -8.08 37.46 -9.40
C MET A 1 -6.97 36.63 -10.01
N SER A 2 -5.79 37.23 -10.18
CA SER A 2 -4.65 36.64 -10.90
C SER A 2 -3.84 35.74 -9.96
N PHE A 3 -3.76 34.45 -10.26
CA PHE A 3 -2.98 33.47 -9.50
C PHE A 3 -1.51 33.56 -9.98
N ARG A 4 -0.65 34.16 -9.16
CA ARG A 4 0.81 34.17 -9.39
C ARG A 4 1.38 32.82 -8.94
N PRO A 5 2.10 32.07 -9.80
CA PRO A 5 2.87 30.94 -9.33
C PRO A 5 4.05 31.47 -8.51
N THR A 6 4.23 30.92 -7.31
CA THR A 6 5.40 31.19 -6.46
C THR A 6 6.65 30.74 -7.19
N SER A 7 7.62 31.63 -7.33
CA SER A 7 8.93 31.36 -7.90
C SER A 7 9.62 30.25 -7.11
N THR A 8 9.73 29.07 -7.70
CA THR A 8 10.67 28.04 -7.28
C THR A 8 12.06 28.68 -7.27
N SER A 9 12.71 28.74 -6.11
CA SER A 9 14.04 29.32 -5.96
C SER A 9 15.01 28.67 -6.95
N THR A 10 15.53 29.44 -7.89
CA THR A 10 16.42 29.01 -8.98
C THR A 10 17.67 28.30 -8.46
N ARG A 11 18.06 28.52 -7.20
CA ARG A 11 19.15 27.82 -6.51
C ARG A 11 18.82 26.37 -6.13
N GLY A 12 17.57 26.08 -5.76
CA GLY A 12 17.15 24.72 -5.41
C GLY A 12 17.02 23.82 -6.64
N ALA A 13 16.53 24.37 -7.76
CA ALA A 13 16.42 23.66 -9.03
C ALA A 13 17.80 23.28 -9.59
N ALA A 14 18.77 24.22 -9.60
CA ALA A 14 20.13 23.95 -10.08
C ALA A 14 20.87 22.89 -9.24
N ALA A 15 20.67 22.88 -7.92
CA ALA A 15 21.24 21.86 -7.04
C ALA A 15 20.59 20.48 -7.23
N ALA A 16 19.29 20.43 -7.53
CA ALA A 16 18.58 19.20 -7.86
C ALA A 16 19.01 18.65 -9.24
N GLU A 17 19.17 19.51 -10.25
CA GLU A 17 19.69 19.14 -11.58
C GLU A 17 21.13 18.64 -11.50
N ALA A 18 22.01 19.32 -10.76
CA ALA A 18 23.38 18.85 -10.54
C ALA A 18 23.45 17.50 -9.82
N ARG A 19 22.48 17.22 -8.94
CA ARG A 19 22.35 15.93 -8.25
C ARG A 19 21.84 14.83 -9.19
N ALA A 20 20.83 15.14 -10.01
CA ALA A 20 20.32 14.23 -11.03
C ALA A 20 21.41 13.87 -12.06
N ALA A 21 22.28 14.82 -12.42
CA ALA A 21 23.40 14.58 -13.34
C ALA A 21 24.46 13.61 -12.77
N ARG A 22 24.60 13.54 -11.44
CA ARG A 22 25.54 12.63 -10.74
C ARG A 22 24.90 11.32 -10.30
N GLU A 23 23.58 11.21 -10.38
CA GLU A 23 22.84 10.02 -9.96
C GLU A 23 23.30 8.74 -10.69
N PRO A 24 23.55 8.74 -12.02
CA PRO A 24 24.01 7.55 -12.72
C PRO A 24 25.37 7.04 -12.21
N GLU A 25 26.36 7.92 -12.07
CA GLU A 25 27.70 7.59 -11.56
C GLU A 25 27.63 7.04 -10.12
N LEU A 26 26.82 7.69 -9.28
CA LEU A 26 26.64 7.24 -7.89
C LEU A 26 25.99 5.85 -7.83
N VAL A 27 25.02 5.57 -8.69
CA VAL A 27 24.38 4.26 -8.80
C VAL A 27 25.37 3.20 -9.28
N GLU A 28 26.17 3.49 -10.31
CA GLU A 28 27.18 2.55 -10.82
C GLU A 28 28.19 2.15 -9.74
N ARG A 29 28.72 3.12 -8.99
CA ARG A 29 29.64 2.87 -7.87
C ARG A 29 28.97 2.08 -6.73
N ALA A 30 27.71 2.38 -6.43
CA ALA A 30 26.94 1.62 -5.44
C ALA A 30 26.69 0.17 -5.89
N VAL A 31 26.43 -0.07 -7.18
CA VAL A 31 26.30 -1.41 -7.78
C VAL A 31 27.63 -2.17 -7.72
N ALA A 32 28.76 -1.46 -7.90
CA ALA A 32 30.11 -2.03 -7.72
C ALA A 32 30.46 -2.36 -6.26
N GLY A 33 29.61 -2.00 -5.30
CA GLY A 33 29.77 -2.31 -3.87
C GLY A 33 30.59 -1.28 -3.09
N GLU A 34 30.83 -0.09 -3.65
CA GLU A 34 31.54 0.99 -2.96
C GLU A 34 30.70 1.53 -1.78
N LEU A 35 31.21 1.35 -0.56
CA LEU A 35 30.46 1.63 0.68
C LEU A 35 30.11 3.11 0.85
N ASP A 36 30.97 4.02 0.39
CA ASP A 36 30.74 5.46 0.44
C ASP A 36 29.60 5.88 -0.50
N ALA A 37 29.58 5.33 -1.73
CA ALA A 37 28.50 5.54 -2.69
C ALA A 37 27.15 5.01 -2.17
N ILE A 38 27.14 3.79 -1.61
CA ILE A 38 25.95 3.23 -0.97
C ILE A 38 25.49 4.13 0.18
N THR A 39 26.41 4.56 1.05
CA THR A 39 26.09 5.42 2.20
C THR A 39 25.49 6.74 1.78
N GLU A 40 26.03 7.37 0.73
CA GLU A 40 25.51 8.61 0.18
C GLU A 40 24.09 8.45 -0.38
N LEU A 41 23.86 7.37 -1.14
CA LEU A 41 22.56 7.03 -1.72
C LEU A 41 21.50 6.78 -0.64
N LEU A 42 21.83 5.99 0.38
CA LEU A 42 20.93 5.73 1.51
C LEU A 42 20.62 7.00 2.31
N ARG A 43 21.62 7.86 2.54
CA ARG A 43 21.43 9.14 3.24
C ARG A 43 20.50 10.06 2.44
N ALA A 44 20.65 10.09 1.12
CA ALA A 44 19.81 10.90 0.24
C ALA A 44 18.34 10.43 0.24
N LEU A 45 18.13 9.11 0.20
CA LEU A 45 16.81 8.50 0.04
C LEU A 45 16.10 8.23 1.37
N GLY A 46 16.81 8.25 2.50
CA GLY A 46 16.23 7.88 3.80
C GLY A 46 15.00 8.67 4.21
N PRO A 47 14.94 10.00 4.04
CA PRO A 47 13.72 10.75 4.31
C PRO A 47 12.53 10.30 3.43
N LEU A 48 12.78 9.93 2.17
CA LEU A 48 11.75 9.44 1.25
C LEU A 48 11.24 8.06 1.66
N VAL A 49 12.15 7.13 1.95
CA VAL A 49 11.83 5.77 2.42
C VAL A 49 11.01 5.85 3.71
N ALA A 50 11.47 6.65 4.67
CA ALA A 50 10.81 6.78 5.96
C ALA A 50 9.40 7.39 5.86
N ARG A 51 9.21 8.40 5.00
CA ARG A 51 7.88 8.96 4.73
C ARG A 51 6.98 7.95 4.02
N THR A 52 7.48 7.30 2.97
CA THR A 52 6.71 6.34 2.17
C THR A 52 6.25 5.17 3.03
N ALA A 53 7.15 4.58 3.83
CA ALA A 53 6.81 3.48 4.73
C ALA A 53 5.71 3.86 5.72
N ARG A 54 5.84 5.00 6.43
CA ARG A 54 4.83 5.46 7.40
C ARG A 54 3.49 5.83 6.76
N VAL A 55 3.51 6.37 5.54
CA VAL A 55 2.28 6.68 4.81
C VAL A 55 1.53 5.41 4.37
N ILE A 56 2.25 4.33 4.04
CA ILE A 56 1.62 3.06 3.62
C ILE A 56 1.20 2.19 4.81
N LEU A 57 2.01 2.16 5.86
CA LEU A 57 1.74 1.38 7.08
C LEU A 57 0.75 2.07 8.02
N GLY A 58 0.80 3.39 8.10
CA GLY A 58 0.15 4.20 9.13
C GLY A 58 1.19 4.82 10.08
N PRO A 59 0.90 5.99 10.69
CA PRO A 59 1.91 6.80 11.38
C PRO A 59 2.51 6.15 12.64
N GLN A 60 1.77 5.25 13.30
CA GLN A 60 2.16 4.59 14.56
C GLN A 60 2.39 3.08 14.39
N HIS A 61 2.56 2.59 13.17
CA HIS A 61 2.73 1.17 12.93
C HIS A 61 4.02 0.64 13.60
N PRO A 62 3.96 -0.43 14.41
CA PRO A 62 5.11 -0.92 15.18
C PRO A 62 6.28 -1.37 14.28
N ASP A 63 5.98 -1.97 13.13
CA ASP A 63 7.01 -2.45 12.18
C ASP A 63 7.62 -1.34 11.29
N ALA A 64 7.34 -0.05 11.50
CA ALA A 64 7.78 1.01 10.61
C ALA A 64 9.30 1.05 10.41
N ASP A 65 10.08 0.91 11.48
CA ASP A 65 11.54 0.96 11.40
C ASP A 65 12.13 -0.29 10.73
N ASP A 66 11.53 -1.47 10.95
CA ASP A 66 11.91 -2.71 10.26
C ASP A 66 11.63 -2.61 8.75
N VAL A 67 10.47 -2.10 8.37
CA VAL A 67 10.12 -1.88 6.95
C VAL A 67 11.06 -0.88 6.28
N ILE A 68 11.48 0.17 6.98
CA ILE A 68 12.47 1.13 6.46
C ILE A 68 13.79 0.41 6.17
N GLN A 69 14.29 -0.40 7.12
CA GLN A 69 15.53 -1.15 6.94
C GLN A 69 15.41 -2.17 5.81
N GLN A 70 14.34 -2.96 5.78
CA GLN A 70 14.07 -3.92 4.71
C GLN A 70 13.96 -3.24 3.35
N SER A 71 13.39 -2.04 3.29
CA SER A 71 13.31 -1.25 2.06
C SER A 71 14.68 -0.84 1.55
N PHE A 72 15.61 -0.44 2.43
CA PHE A 72 16.99 -0.16 2.02
C PHE A 72 17.71 -1.40 1.52
N VAL A 73 17.57 -2.53 2.20
CA VAL A 73 18.14 -3.80 1.76
C VAL A 73 17.59 -4.22 0.40
N ALA A 74 16.27 -4.10 0.22
CA ALA A 74 15.60 -4.38 -1.06
C ALA A 74 16.06 -3.41 -2.15
N LEU A 75 16.23 -2.12 -1.84
CA LEU A 75 16.74 -1.12 -2.76
C LEU A 75 18.14 -1.50 -3.25
N ILE A 76 19.10 -1.70 -2.35
CA ILE A 76 20.49 -2.05 -2.71
C ILE A 76 20.53 -3.29 -3.58
N ARG A 77 19.80 -4.34 -3.21
CA ARG A 77 19.72 -5.59 -3.99
C ARG A 77 19.10 -5.41 -5.37
N SER A 78 18.27 -4.37 -5.54
CA SER A 78 17.55 -4.08 -6.78
C SER A 78 18.28 -3.09 -7.70
N LEU A 79 19.32 -2.40 -7.21
CA LEU A 79 20.07 -1.42 -7.99
C LEU A 79 20.67 -2.00 -9.29
N PRO A 80 21.19 -3.25 -9.33
CA PRO A 80 21.69 -3.82 -10.58
C PRO A 80 20.62 -3.98 -11.67
N GLN A 81 19.33 -3.99 -11.33
CA GLN A 81 18.22 -4.05 -12.30
C GLN A 81 17.61 -2.69 -12.61
N TYR A 82 18.09 -1.62 -11.98
CA TYR A 82 17.61 -0.26 -12.23
C TYR A 82 18.12 0.23 -13.59
N ARG A 83 17.19 0.62 -14.46
CA ARG A 83 17.47 0.98 -15.87
C ARG A 83 17.44 2.49 -16.16
N ALA A 84 17.34 3.33 -15.12
CA ALA A 84 17.17 4.78 -15.26
C ALA A 84 15.98 5.23 -16.15
N GLU A 85 14.97 4.36 -16.35
CA GLU A 85 13.72 4.68 -17.05
C GLU A 85 12.78 5.56 -16.21
N SER A 86 12.98 5.58 -14.89
CA SER A 86 12.34 6.48 -13.93
C SER A 86 13.40 7.09 -13.02
N ASN A 87 13.15 8.25 -12.41
CA ASN A 87 14.02 8.78 -11.35
C ASN A 87 14.24 7.75 -10.23
N LEU A 88 15.43 7.72 -9.63
CA LEU A 88 15.75 6.79 -8.54
C LEU A 88 14.81 6.95 -7.34
N SER A 89 14.32 8.16 -7.10
CA SER A 89 13.31 8.45 -6.08
C SER A 89 12.00 7.71 -6.34
N THR A 90 11.48 7.75 -7.57
CA THR A 90 10.26 7.03 -7.99
C THR A 90 10.44 5.52 -7.84
N TYR A 91 11.58 5.00 -8.30
CA TYR A 91 11.94 3.59 -8.16
C TYR A 91 12.02 3.16 -6.68
N THR A 92 12.63 3.99 -5.84
CA THR A 92 12.74 3.77 -4.40
C THR A 92 11.38 3.76 -3.72
N SER A 93 10.51 4.74 -4.02
CA SER A 93 9.15 4.80 -3.49
C SER A 93 8.32 3.56 -3.85
N ARG A 94 8.47 3.03 -5.06
CA ARG A 94 7.86 1.75 -5.45
C ARG A 94 8.35 0.61 -4.57
N ILE A 95 9.66 0.44 -4.43
CA ILE A 95 10.25 -0.63 -3.61
C ILE A 95 9.75 -0.54 -2.17
N THR A 96 9.78 0.65 -1.58
CA THR A 96 9.28 0.88 -0.22
C THR A 96 7.79 0.57 -0.11
N THR A 97 6.98 0.95 -1.09
CA THR A 97 5.53 0.65 -1.13
C THR A 97 5.30 -0.86 -1.12
N ARG A 98 6.00 -1.60 -1.98
CA ARG A 98 5.89 -3.07 -2.04
C ARG A 98 6.30 -3.72 -0.72
N THR A 99 7.43 -3.30 -0.13
CA THR A 99 7.90 -3.82 1.17
C THR A 99 6.88 -3.55 2.28
N ALA A 100 6.33 -2.34 2.34
CA ALA A 100 5.33 -1.96 3.34
C ALA A 100 4.01 -2.75 3.18
N LEU A 101 3.52 -2.95 1.95
CA LEU A 101 2.35 -3.79 1.68
C LEU A 101 2.58 -5.25 2.06
N ALA A 102 3.78 -5.79 1.82
CA ALA A 102 4.13 -7.14 2.22
C ALA A 102 4.15 -7.32 3.75
N ALA A 103 4.66 -6.32 4.48
CA ALA A 103 4.67 -6.31 5.95
C ALA A 103 3.24 -6.33 6.53
N ARG A 104 2.35 -5.48 6.02
CA ARG A 104 0.93 -5.45 6.43
C ARG A 104 0.25 -6.80 6.23
N ARG A 105 0.44 -7.42 5.07
CA ARG A 105 -0.14 -8.76 4.80
C ARG A 105 0.40 -9.82 5.75
N ARG A 106 1.68 -9.73 6.15
CA ARG A 106 2.27 -10.64 7.13
C ARG A 106 1.66 -10.43 8.51
N GLU A 107 1.46 -9.19 8.93
CA GLU A 107 0.79 -8.86 10.19
C GLU A 107 -0.65 -9.35 10.20
N ARG A 108 -1.45 -9.05 9.16
CA ARG A 108 -2.82 -9.54 9.02
C ARG A 108 -2.90 -11.07 9.15
N ARG A 109 -2.02 -11.81 8.46
CA ARG A 109 -1.97 -13.28 8.58
C ARG A 109 -1.59 -13.74 10.00
N ARG A 110 -0.71 -13.02 10.70
CA ARG A 110 -0.38 -13.32 12.11
C ARG A 110 -1.57 -13.07 13.02
N ALA A 111 -2.31 -11.98 12.79
CA ALA A 111 -3.51 -11.63 13.53
C ALA A 111 -4.62 -12.67 13.31
N GLU A 112 -4.90 -13.09 12.08
CA GLU A 112 -5.89 -14.14 11.76
C GLU A 112 -5.55 -15.47 12.47
N VAL A 113 -4.27 -15.83 12.51
CA VAL A 113 -3.81 -17.01 13.26
C VAL A 113 -4.01 -16.80 14.76
N HIS A 114 -3.69 -15.63 15.31
CA HIS A 114 -3.81 -15.37 16.75
C HIS A 114 -5.27 -15.25 17.23
N GLU A 115 -6.15 -14.65 16.42
CA GLU A 115 -7.58 -14.53 16.68
C GLU A 115 -8.27 -15.90 16.72
N SER A 116 -7.78 -16.88 15.97
CA SER A 116 -8.23 -18.28 16.11
C SER A 116 -7.92 -18.90 17.48
N TYR A 117 -7.09 -18.24 18.32
CA TYR A 117 -6.69 -18.67 19.66
C TYR A 117 -7.06 -17.71 20.82
N ALA A 118 -7.60 -16.51 20.57
CA ALA A 118 -7.80 -15.49 21.61
C ALA A 118 -9.23 -14.93 21.66
N LEU A 119 -9.85 -14.97 22.85
CA LEU A 119 -11.09 -14.23 23.17
C LEU A 119 -10.79 -12.73 23.29
N ALA A 120 -11.65 -11.95 22.62
CA ALA A 120 -11.77 -10.48 22.53
C ALA A 120 -10.92 -9.59 23.46
N GLN A 121 -10.22 -8.62 22.85
CA GLN A 121 -9.66 -7.44 23.52
C GLN A 121 -10.30 -6.14 22.97
N PRO A 122 -10.31 -5.06 23.77
CA PRO A 122 -11.33 -4.01 23.67
C PRO A 122 -11.06 -3.00 22.54
N GLU A 123 -12.16 -2.44 22.05
CA GLU A 123 -12.23 -1.43 20.99
C GLU A 123 -11.40 -0.18 21.34
N GLN A 124 -10.37 0.09 20.54
CA GLN A 124 -9.65 1.35 20.59
C GLN A 124 -10.50 2.44 19.91
N LEU A 125 -10.65 3.59 20.58
CA LEU A 125 -11.31 4.78 20.03
C LEU A 125 -10.43 5.33 18.89
N VAL A 126 -10.80 5.03 17.64
CA VAL A 126 -10.12 5.49 16.44
C VAL A 126 -10.65 6.88 16.05
N ASN A 127 -9.76 7.81 15.69
CA ASN A 127 -10.13 9.15 15.26
C ASN A 127 -10.82 9.07 13.86
N PRO A 128 -11.87 9.85 13.52
CA PRO A 128 -12.59 9.69 12.24
C PRO A 128 -11.71 9.84 10.96
N ARG A 129 -10.60 10.58 11.04
CA ARG A 129 -9.60 10.64 9.95
C ARG A 129 -8.74 9.38 9.86
N GLU A 130 -8.45 8.77 11.01
CA GLU A 130 -7.79 7.46 11.10
C GLU A 130 -8.74 6.35 10.64
N GLU A 131 -10.06 6.49 10.83
CA GLU A 131 -11.04 5.54 10.29
C GLU A 131 -10.99 5.49 8.77
N VAL A 132 -11.01 6.62 8.05
CA VAL A 132 -10.94 6.63 6.58
C VAL A 132 -9.62 6.07 6.07
N ALA A 133 -8.50 6.45 6.69
CA ALA A 133 -7.18 5.91 6.35
C ALA A 133 -7.12 4.40 6.61
N SER A 134 -7.63 3.94 7.76
CA SER A 134 -7.76 2.53 8.14
C SER A 134 -8.60 1.73 7.14
N HIS A 135 -9.71 2.29 6.65
CA HIS A 135 -10.53 1.63 5.63
C HIS A 135 -9.79 1.48 4.30
N VAL A 136 -9.12 2.53 3.82
CA VAL A 136 -8.30 2.45 2.58
C VAL A 136 -7.19 1.41 2.74
N HIS A 137 -6.58 1.37 3.92
CA HIS A 137 -5.53 0.44 4.29
C HIS A 137 -6.03 -1.02 4.33
N ALA A 138 -7.12 -1.31 5.04
CA ALA A 138 -7.73 -2.65 5.08
C ALA A 138 -8.11 -3.16 3.69
N LEU A 139 -8.63 -2.27 2.85
CA LEU A 139 -9.00 -2.59 1.49
C LEU A 139 -7.79 -2.93 0.59
N LEU A 140 -6.62 -2.33 0.82
CA LEU A 140 -5.38 -2.67 0.09
C LEU A 140 -4.87 -4.08 0.41
N ASP A 141 -5.12 -4.57 1.63
CA ASP A 141 -4.60 -5.86 2.09
C ASP A 141 -5.30 -7.06 1.42
N GLU A 142 -6.51 -6.84 0.89
CA GLU A 142 -7.33 -7.88 0.26
C GLU A 142 -7.12 -7.99 -1.26
N LEU A 143 -6.56 -6.95 -1.88
CA LEU A 143 -6.30 -6.93 -3.31
C LEU A 143 -5.18 -7.92 -3.68
N VAL A 144 -5.08 -8.27 -4.96
CA VAL A 144 -3.89 -8.94 -5.50
C VAL A 144 -2.68 -8.01 -5.38
N GLU A 145 -1.48 -8.53 -5.12
CA GLU A 145 -0.29 -7.75 -4.77
C GLU A 145 0.00 -6.62 -5.77
N GLU A 146 0.02 -6.92 -7.06
CA GLU A 146 0.33 -5.92 -8.09
C GLU A 146 -0.78 -4.88 -8.22
N GLN A 147 -2.03 -5.24 -7.91
CA GLN A 147 -3.16 -4.31 -7.91
C GLN A 147 -3.08 -3.35 -6.71
N ALA A 148 -2.73 -3.88 -5.54
CA ALA A 148 -2.52 -3.10 -4.32
C ALA A 148 -1.35 -2.11 -4.50
N GLU A 149 -0.21 -2.58 -5.01
CA GLU A 149 0.96 -1.74 -5.31
C GLU A 149 0.60 -0.62 -6.28
N THR A 150 -0.02 -0.96 -7.42
CA THR A 150 -0.40 0.02 -8.44
C THR A 150 -1.38 1.04 -7.89
N LEU A 151 -2.35 0.60 -7.08
CA LEU A 151 -3.34 1.49 -6.48
C LEU A 151 -2.69 2.41 -5.45
N ALA A 152 -1.85 1.90 -4.56
CA ALA A 152 -1.16 2.68 -3.54
C ALA A 152 -0.26 3.76 -4.15
N LEU A 153 0.54 3.42 -5.17
CA LEU A 153 1.33 4.39 -5.92
C LEU A 153 0.46 5.52 -6.49
N ARG A 154 -0.74 5.18 -6.99
CA ARG A 154 -1.66 6.14 -7.59
C ARG A 154 -2.38 7.02 -6.59
N THR A 155 -2.98 6.43 -5.55
CA THR A 155 -3.90 7.15 -4.66
C THR A 155 -3.21 7.72 -3.44
N VAL A 156 -2.16 7.06 -2.95
CA VAL A 156 -1.46 7.45 -1.73
C VAL A 156 -0.25 8.32 -2.06
N LEU A 157 0.55 7.93 -3.05
CA LEU A 157 1.75 8.66 -3.46
C LEU A 157 1.52 9.64 -4.62
N GLY A 158 0.34 9.59 -5.26
CA GLY A 158 -0.07 10.55 -6.28
C GLY A 158 0.61 10.37 -7.64
N PHE A 159 1.25 9.23 -7.91
CA PHE A 159 1.96 9.01 -9.17
C PHE A 159 1.02 9.02 -10.38
N SER A 160 1.51 9.58 -11.48
CA SER A 160 0.89 9.48 -12.79
C SER A 160 0.93 8.04 -13.32
N ILE A 161 0.09 7.75 -14.32
CA ILE A 161 0.08 6.40 -14.92
C ILE A 161 1.43 6.11 -15.60
N ASP A 162 2.10 7.15 -16.13
CA ASP A 162 3.40 7.03 -16.81
C ASP A 162 4.51 6.77 -15.79
N GLU A 163 4.58 7.54 -14.69
CA GLU A 163 5.55 7.28 -13.61
C GLU A 163 5.37 5.88 -13.00
N ILE A 164 4.14 5.40 -12.86
CA ILE A 164 3.88 4.04 -12.39
C ILE A 164 4.36 3.01 -13.42
N ALA A 165 4.11 3.24 -14.71
CA ALA A 165 4.54 2.34 -15.79
C ALA A 165 6.06 2.21 -15.83
N GLU A 166 6.77 3.33 -15.77
CA GLU A 166 8.23 3.39 -15.73
C GLU A 166 8.79 2.73 -14.46
N ALA A 167 8.29 3.11 -13.29
CA ALA A 167 8.76 2.55 -12.03
C ALA A 167 8.53 1.04 -11.93
N MET A 168 7.39 0.55 -12.45
CA MET A 168 7.02 -0.86 -12.46
C MET A 168 7.60 -1.66 -13.63
N GLN A 169 8.20 -0.99 -14.63
CA GLN A 169 8.63 -1.58 -15.91
C GLN A 169 7.51 -2.39 -16.59
N VAL A 170 6.30 -1.82 -16.67
CA VAL A 170 5.15 -2.44 -17.35
C VAL A 170 4.48 -1.45 -18.30
N PRO A 171 3.79 -1.91 -19.37
CA PRO A 171 3.06 -1.02 -20.26
C PRO A 171 2.01 -0.19 -19.52
N ARG A 172 1.81 1.07 -19.96
CA ARG A 172 0.76 1.98 -19.46
C ARG A 172 -0.64 1.33 -19.43
N ASN A 173 -0.95 0.46 -20.39
CA ASN A 173 -2.20 -0.28 -20.45
C ASN A 173 -2.33 -1.32 -19.33
N THR A 174 -1.22 -1.95 -18.92
CA THR A 174 -1.19 -2.86 -17.77
C THR A 174 -1.49 -2.10 -16.48
N VAL A 175 -0.91 -0.91 -16.29
CA VAL A 175 -1.22 -0.01 -15.16
C VAL A 175 -2.72 0.31 -15.12
N LYS A 176 -3.29 0.75 -16.25
CA LYS A 176 -4.73 1.05 -16.37
C LYS A 176 -5.60 -0.16 -16.03
N SER A 177 -5.22 -1.35 -16.53
CA SER A 177 -5.95 -2.59 -16.24
C SER A 177 -5.91 -2.95 -14.76
N ARG A 178 -4.73 -2.90 -14.13
CA ARG A 178 -4.55 -3.13 -12.69
C ARG A 178 -5.37 -2.17 -11.85
N LEU A 179 -5.36 -0.87 -12.17
CA LEU A 179 -6.17 0.13 -11.48
C LEU A 179 -7.68 -0.12 -11.65
N ARG A 180 -8.13 -0.53 -12.84
CA ARG A 180 -9.53 -0.87 -13.08
C ARG A 180 -9.96 -2.07 -12.22
N LEU A 181 -9.15 -3.13 -12.19
CA LEU A 181 -9.41 -4.32 -11.39
C LEU A 181 -9.40 -4.01 -9.89
N ALA A 182 -8.41 -3.25 -9.42
CA ALA A 182 -8.34 -2.79 -8.04
C ALA A 182 -9.62 -2.04 -7.64
N LYS A 183 -10.03 -1.03 -8.43
CA LYS A 183 -11.25 -0.25 -8.18
C LYS A 183 -12.52 -1.11 -8.22
N ALA A 184 -12.59 -2.12 -9.09
CA ALA A 184 -13.74 -3.01 -9.16
C ALA A 184 -13.85 -3.87 -7.89
N ALA A 185 -12.74 -4.43 -7.42
CA ALA A 185 -12.69 -5.19 -6.16
C ALA A 185 -13.07 -4.31 -4.95
N LEU A 186 -12.57 -3.07 -4.91
CA LEU A 186 -12.94 -2.10 -3.87
C LEU A 186 -14.44 -1.79 -3.86
N ARG A 187 -15.03 -1.56 -5.04
CA ARG A 187 -16.46 -1.26 -5.16
C ARG A 187 -17.32 -2.44 -4.70
N ALA A 188 -16.97 -3.66 -5.09
CA ALA A 188 -17.70 -4.85 -4.67
C ALA A 188 -17.76 -4.93 -3.13
N ARG A 189 -16.63 -4.70 -2.45
CA ARG A 189 -16.56 -4.68 -0.99
C ARG A 189 -17.36 -3.56 -0.35
N LEU A 190 -17.30 -2.34 -0.91
CA LEU A 190 -18.08 -1.23 -0.36
C LEU A 190 -19.59 -1.48 -0.48
N THR A 191 -20.04 -2.04 -1.61
CA THR A 191 -21.43 -2.46 -1.78
C THR A 191 -21.84 -3.54 -0.77
N ASP A 192 -20.96 -4.51 -0.49
CA ASP A 192 -21.23 -5.55 0.52
C ASP A 192 -21.38 -4.96 1.94
N LEU A 193 -20.62 -3.91 2.26
CA LEU A 193 -20.71 -3.19 3.54
C LEU A 193 -21.96 -2.29 3.63
N GLU A 194 -22.38 -1.69 2.50
CA GLU A 194 -23.61 -0.90 2.38
C GLU A 194 -24.89 -1.75 2.40
N GLN A 195 -24.79 -3.08 2.38
CA GLN A 195 -25.90 -3.99 2.64
C GLN A 195 -25.85 -4.57 4.07
N PRO A 196 -26.10 -3.77 5.13
CA PRO A 196 -26.21 -4.32 6.46
C PRO A 196 -27.53 -5.12 6.58
N SER A 197 -27.40 -6.39 6.97
CA SER A 197 -28.30 -7.13 7.88
C SER A 197 -29.81 -7.23 7.61
N SER A 198 -30.38 -6.77 6.48
CA SER A 198 -31.83 -6.96 6.22
C SER A 198 -32.20 -8.39 5.76
N GLN A 199 -31.23 -9.16 5.23
CA GLN A 199 -31.48 -10.52 4.72
C GLN A 199 -31.09 -11.65 5.69
N ARG A 200 -30.33 -11.37 6.76
CA ARG A 200 -29.97 -12.41 7.76
C ARG A 200 -31.09 -12.71 8.78
N ALA A 201 -32.12 -11.86 8.87
CA ALA A 201 -33.28 -12.05 9.77
C ALA A 201 -34.54 -12.65 9.09
N GLY A 202 -34.51 -12.93 7.78
CA GLY A 202 -35.69 -13.42 7.04
C GLY A 202 -35.83 -14.96 6.93
N GLY A 203 -34.88 -15.73 7.48
CA GLY A 203 -34.77 -17.17 7.26
C GLY A 203 -35.05 -18.04 8.49
N ALA A 204 -36.00 -17.66 9.37
CA ALA A 204 -36.39 -18.49 10.50
C ALA A 204 -37.86 -18.27 10.90
N ALA A 205 -38.79 -18.41 9.96
CA ALA A 205 -40.22 -18.48 10.28
C ALA A 205 -41.00 -19.24 9.19
N ARG A 206 -40.89 -20.57 9.22
CA ARG A 206 -42.00 -21.50 8.93
C ARG A 206 -41.48 -22.94 9.03
N CYS A 207 -41.89 -23.61 10.11
CA CYS A 207 -42.26 -25.03 10.20
C CYS A 207 -42.14 -25.50 11.66
N LEU A 208 -42.97 -24.92 12.53
CA LEU A 208 -43.46 -25.62 13.72
C LEU A 208 -44.95 -25.30 13.77
N ASP A 209 -45.76 -26.15 13.15
CA ASP A 209 -47.09 -26.37 13.66
C ASP A 209 -47.06 -27.67 14.46
N THR A 210 -47.61 -27.54 15.64
CA THR A 210 -47.49 -28.41 16.78
C THR A 210 -48.74 -29.29 16.87
N THR A 211 -48.53 -30.47 17.44
CA THR A 211 -49.48 -31.21 18.29
C THR A 211 -50.69 -31.86 17.59
N ARG A 212 -50.75 -33.20 17.58
CA ARG A 212 -51.30 -34.06 18.66
C ARG A 212 -52.83 -34.09 18.58
N ASP A 213 -53.44 -35.19 18.17
CA ASP A 213 -53.88 -36.26 19.08
C ASP A 213 -54.75 -37.33 18.38
N ALA A 214 -54.68 -38.53 18.95
CA ALA A 214 -55.73 -39.54 19.07
C ALA A 214 -56.38 -40.23 17.84
N GLY A 215 -56.15 -41.55 17.78
CA GLY A 215 -57.27 -42.50 17.91
C GLY A 215 -57.59 -43.39 16.70
N GLY A 216 -57.71 -44.70 16.94
CA GLY A 216 -58.64 -45.54 16.17
C GLY A 216 -58.10 -46.88 15.68
N GLU A 217 -58.33 -47.91 16.49
CA GLU A 217 -58.40 -49.35 16.20
C GLU A 217 -58.83 -49.75 14.77
N ALA A 218 -58.15 -50.75 14.19
CA ALA A 218 -58.70 -52.09 13.89
C ALA A 218 -57.58 -53.03 13.38
#